data_AF-A0A4S5DYI5-F1
#
_entry.id   AF-A0A4S5DYI5-F1
#
_cell.length_a   1.000
_cell.length_b   1.000
_cell.length_c   1.000
_cell.angle_alpha   90.00
_cell.angle_beta   90.00
_cell.angle_gamma   90.00
#
_symmetry.space_group_name_H-M   'P 1'
#
loop_
_entity.id
_entity.type
_entity.pdbx_description
1 polymer ?
#
loop_
_entity_poly.entity_id
_entity_poly.type
_entity_poly.pdbx_seq_one_letter_code
_entity_poly.pdbx_strand_id
1 'polypeptide(L)' 'MPSENVPTPARAQSTADLGSYYGTYRGKTAYARETSAGSWQVKVHDPTNRLAGHDGWLMLGTGWPTLPDACAATGMS' A
#
# COMPACT_ATOMS: atom_id res chain seq x y z
N MET A 1 -7.43 44.63 3.13
CA MET A 1 -6.53 43.53 3.50
C MET A 1 -7.34 42.23 3.43
N PRO A 2 -7.36 41.49 2.32
CA PRO A 2 -8.00 40.18 2.31
C PRO A 2 -7.10 39.17 3.02
N SER A 3 -7.64 38.49 4.02
CA SER A 3 -6.95 37.44 4.78
C SER A 3 -6.51 36.30 3.86
N GLU A 4 -5.21 36.02 3.86
CA GLU A 4 -4.65 34.85 3.18
C GLU A 4 -5.17 33.59 3.87
N ASN A 5 -6.05 32.87 3.16
CA ASN A 5 -6.51 31.55 3.53
C ASN A 5 -5.34 30.58 3.34
N VAL A 6 -4.61 30.31 4.42
CA VAL A 6 -3.56 29.29 4.45
C VAL A 6 -4.21 27.95 4.06
N PRO A 7 -3.79 27.29 2.97
CA PRO A 7 -4.27 25.95 2.69
C PRO A 7 -3.74 25.03 3.80
N THR A 8 -4.62 24.63 4.71
CA THR A 8 -4.36 23.57 5.68
C THR A 8 -3.78 22.38 4.92
N PRO A 9 -2.58 21.88 5.25
CA PRO A 9 -2.10 20.64 4.64
C PRO A 9 -3.17 19.59 4.94
N ALA A 10 -3.66 18.92 3.90
CA ALA A 10 -4.65 17.87 4.00
C ALA A 10 -4.28 17.00 5.21
N ARG A 11 -5.09 17.08 6.26
CA ARG A 11 -4.97 16.25 7.45
C ARG A 11 -4.97 14.83 6.91
N ALA A 12 -3.79 14.21 6.83
CA ALA A 12 -3.64 12.82 6.46
C ALA A 12 -4.64 12.08 7.33
N GLN A 13 -5.67 11.50 6.71
CA GLN A 13 -6.64 10.69 7.42
C GLN A 13 -5.82 9.70 8.23
N SER A 14 -6.00 9.72 9.54
CA SER A 14 -5.23 8.91 10.46
C SER A 14 -5.20 7.48 9.90
N THR A 15 -4.04 7.00 9.46
CA THR A 15 -3.86 5.64 8.93
C THR A 15 -4.14 4.56 9.99
N ALA A 16 -4.59 4.97 11.19
CA ALA A 16 -4.87 4.14 12.34
C ALA A 16 -6.09 3.21 12.16
N ASP A 17 -6.96 3.46 11.17
CA ASP A 17 -8.12 2.59 10.88
C ASP A 17 -7.93 1.74 9.60
N LEU A 18 -6.84 1.96 8.86
CA LEU A 18 -6.58 1.27 7.60
C LEU A 18 -5.99 -0.12 7.85
N GLY A 19 -6.55 -1.12 7.16
CA GLY A 19 -6.11 -2.50 7.30
C GLY A 19 -4.69 -2.75 6.79
N SER A 20 -4.00 -3.72 7.39
CA SER A 20 -2.77 -4.26 6.80
C SER A 20 -2.64 -5.75 7.07
N TYR A 21 -1.98 -6.46 6.16
CA TYR A 21 -1.84 -7.91 6.19
C TYR A 21 -0.51 -8.34 5.60
N TYR A 22 0.14 -9.29 6.26
CA TYR A 22 1.35 -9.93 5.75
C TYR A 22 1.00 -11.31 5.21
N GLY A 23 1.58 -11.65 4.06
CA GLY A 23 1.44 -12.95 3.43
C GLY A 23 2.71 -13.32 2.69
N THR A 24 2.56 -14.22 1.72
CA THR A 24 3.64 -14.72 0.90
C THR A 24 3.32 -14.59 -0.59
N TYR A 25 4.33 -14.25 -1.39
CA TYR A 25 4.26 -14.24 -2.86
C TYR A 25 5.48 -14.97 -3.41
N ARG A 26 5.27 -16.10 -4.09
CA ARG A 26 6.35 -16.93 -4.68
C ARG A 26 7.50 -17.22 -3.71
N GLY A 27 7.17 -17.51 -2.44
CA GLY A 27 8.14 -17.79 -1.38
C GLY A 27 8.85 -16.56 -0.78
N LYS A 28 8.43 -15.34 -1.16
CA LYS A 28 8.93 -14.07 -0.59
C LYS A 28 7.87 -13.46 0.32
N THR A 29 8.31 -12.65 1.28
CA THR A 29 7.41 -11.89 2.15
C THR A 29 6.62 -10.88 1.34
N ALA A 30 5.30 -10.89 1.46
CA ALA A 30 4.42 -9.94 0.83
C ALA A 30 3.64 -9.14 1.90
N TYR A 31 3.30 -7.91 1.55
CA TYR A 31 2.64 -6.97 2.44
C TYR A 31 1.54 -6.25 1.69
N ALA A 32 0.31 -6.47 2.12
CA ALA A 32 -0.86 -5.73 1.68
C ALA A 32 -1.21 -4.66 2.71
N ARG A 33 -1.49 -3.45 2.25
CA ARG A 33 -1.98 -2.36 3.09
C ARG A 33 -3.11 -1.64 2.39
N GLU A 34 -4.07 -1.20 3.18
CA GLU A 34 -5.06 -0.26 2.75
C GLU A 34 -4.45 1.15 2.79
N THR A 35 -4.63 1.89 1.70
CA THR A 35 -4.07 3.23 1.49
C THR A 35 -5.11 4.33 1.69
N SER A 36 -6.35 3.98 1.39
CA SER A 36 -7.59 4.72 1.67
C SER A 36 -8.73 3.69 1.74
N ALA A 37 -9.87 4.06 2.33
CA ALA A 37 -11.01 3.14 2.48
C ALA A 37 -11.38 2.50 1.13
N GLY A 38 -11.27 1.17 1.06
CA GLY A 38 -11.53 0.40 -0.16
C GLY A 38 -10.46 0.55 -1.24
N SER A 39 -9.21 0.85 -0.88
CA SER A 39 -8.08 0.94 -1.81
C SER A 39 -6.85 0.25 -1.23
N TRP A 40 -6.62 -0.97 -1.68
CA TRP A 40 -5.54 -1.84 -1.24
C TRP A 40 -4.35 -1.78 -2.20
N GLN A 41 -3.18 -1.87 -1.62
CA GLN A 41 -1.89 -1.93 -2.30
C GLN A 41 -1.12 -3.14 -1.79
N VAL A 42 -0.37 -3.80 -2.68
CA VAL A 42 0.46 -4.96 -2.35
C VAL A 42 1.90 -4.69 -2.77
N LYS A 43 2.82 -4.92 -1.85
CA LYS A 43 4.27 -4.95 -2.10
C LYS A 43 4.82 -6.34 -1.77
N VAL A 44 5.92 -6.73 -2.40
CA VAL A 44 6.70 -7.93 -2.04
C VAL A 44 8.14 -7.53 -1.73
N HIS A 45 8.72 -8.15 -0.71
CA HIS A 45 10.12 -7.97 -0.36
C HIS A 45 10.99 -8.77 -1.33
N ASP A 46 11.68 -8.07 -2.23
CA ASP A 46 12.57 -8.63 -3.24
C ASP A 46 13.79 -7.72 -3.48
N PRO A 47 14.74 -7.67 -2.53
CA PRO A 47 15.86 -6.71 -2.56
C PRO A 47 16.85 -6.95 -3.71
N THR A 48 16.81 -8.11 -4.36
CA THR A 48 17.64 -8.40 -5.54
C THR A 48 17.01 -7.84 -6.83
N ASN A 49 15.74 -7.45 -6.78
CA ASN A 49 15.04 -6.88 -7.93
C ASN A 49 15.42 -5.42 -8.11
N ARG A 50 15.87 -5.06 -9.31
CA ARG A 50 16.28 -3.69 -9.63
C ARG A 50 15.13 -2.68 -9.61
N LEU A 51 13.89 -3.16 -9.65
CA LEU A 51 12.68 -2.33 -9.56
C LEU A 51 12.20 -2.14 -8.11
N ALA A 52 12.79 -2.86 -7.15
CA ALA A 52 12.48 -2.64 -5.74
C ALA A 52 12.99 -1.25 -5.29
N GLY A 53 12.26 -0.63 -4.37
CA GLY A 53 12.69 0.60 -3.72
C GLY A 53 13.96 0.39 -2.88
N HIS A 54 14.49 1.48 -2.32
CA HIS A 54 15.64 1.41 -1.40
C HIS A 54 15.39 0.50 -0.19
N ASP A 55 14.12 0.37 0.23
CA ASP A 55 13.65 -0.52 1.28
C ASP A 55 13.58 -2.01 0.87
N GLY A 56 13.95 -2.37 -0.36
CA GLY A 56 13.93 -3.74 -0.86
C GLY A 56 12.53 -4.26 -1.20
N TRP A 57 11.50 -3.40 -1.13
CA TRP A 57 10.14 -3.76 -1.50
C TRP A 57 9.79 -3.35 -2.92
N LEU A 58 9.26 -4.29 -3.69
CA LEU A 58 8.71 -4.12 -5.02
C LEU A 58 7.20 -3.94 -4.94
N MET A 59 6.66 -2.95 -5.66
CA MET A 59 5.21 -2.79 -5.83
C MET A 59 4.65 -3.86 -6.78
N LEU A 60 3.69 -4.67 -6.33
CA LEU A 60 2.97 -5.60 -7.20
C LEU A 60 1.74 -4.95 -7.83
N GLY A 61 1.09 -4.03 -7.11
CA GLY A 61 -0.02 -3.23 -7.64
C GLY A 61 -0.78 -2.47 -6.55
N THR A 62 -1.83 -1.77 -6.96
CA THR A 62 -2.65 -0.90 -6.11
C THR A 62 -4.06 -0.73 -6.66
N GLY A 63 -4.97 -0.22 -5.83
CA GLY A 63 -6.32 0.18 -6.20
C GLY A 63 -7.38 -0.91 -6.07
N TRP A 64 -7.08 -2.01 -5.36
CA TRP A 64 -8.05 -3.08 -5.18
C TRP A 64 -9.09 -2.73 -4.11
N PRO A 65 -10.37 -3.06 -4.31
CA PRO A 65 -11.45 -2.67 -3.40
C PRO A 65 -11.37 -3.36 -2.04
N THR A 66 -10.74 -4.53 -1.96
CA THR A 66 -10.65 -5.33 -0.73
C THR A 66 -9.33 -6.11 -0.67
N LEU A 67 -8.95 -6.54 0.55
CA LEU A 67 -7.79 -7.42 0.74
C LEU A 67 -7.90 -8.75 -0.05
N PRO A 68 -9.03 -9.50 -0.03
CA PRO A 68 -9.15 -10.71 -0.83
C PRO A 68 -8.95 -10.49 -2.33
N ASP A 69 -9.44 -9.37 -2.87
CA ASP A 69 -9.28 -9.01 -4.28
C ASP A 69 -7.80 -8.74 -4.62
N ALA A 70 -7.12 -8.01 -3.74
CA ALA A 70 -5.67 -7.78 -3.83
C ALA A 70 -4.87 -9.09 -3.76
N CYS A 71 -5.24 -10.00 -2.85
CA CYS A 71 -4.61 -11.32 -2.74
C CYS A 71 -4.82 -12.17 -3.99
N ALA A 72 -6.06 -12.24 -4.51
CA ALA A 72 -6.38 -12.99 -5.71
C ALA A 72 -5.66 -12.44 -6.95
N ALA A 73 -5.61 -11.11 -7.12
CA ALA A 73 -4.94 -10.47 -8.25
C ALA A 73 -3.42 -10.65 -8.23
N THR A 74 -2.81 -10.71 -7.05
CA THR A 74 -1.36 -10.83 -6.89
C THR A 74 -0.89 -12.26 -6.65
N GLY A 75 -1.79 -13.20 -6.36
CA GLY A 75 -1.43 -14.54 -5.91
C GLY A 75 -0.77 -14.55 -4.53
N MET A 76 -1.05 -13.54 -3.70
CA MET A 76 -0.60 -13.50 -2.31
C MET A 76 -1.44 -14.45 -1.47
N SER A 77 -0.79 -15.22 -0.60
CA SER A 77 -1.43 -16.18 0.32
C SER A 77 -0.96 -16.01 1.74
#